data_AF-A0A521W9J4-F1
#
_entry.id   AF-A0A521W9J4-F1
#
_cell.length_a   1.000
_cell.length_b   1.000
_cell.length_c   1.000
_cell.angle_alpha   90.00
_cell.angle_beta   90.00
_cell.angle_gamma   90.00
#
_symmetry.space_group_name_H-M   'P 1'
#
loop_
_entity.id
_entity.type
_entity.pdbx_description
1 polymer ?
#
loop_
_entity_poly.entity_id
_entity_poly.type
_entity_poly.pdbx_seq_one_letter_code
_entity_poly.pdbx_strand_id
1 'polypeptide(L)'
;MLMQGLQVELAGPPVLVRRAAPDRRLEGALGFGGHGRSPDLDSAGNVRQASYRCQVAYSIESIVTIYYAAWSRPNADVLSFGHTICNHSCMWSRDYWADKLERLWQTRSVIWLPGVRRAGKTTLCRSLPGIEYFDCELPRQRREMEDPEAFLQRLRGKRTVLDEVHRLANPSELLKIAADHYPDVQIIATGSSTLGATRKFRDSLTGRKAEIWLTPAMSQDLASFHIEQLERRLYRGGLPPFLLADPPAERDFQEWMEAYWAKDIQELFRLERRHSFLRFVELLLASSGGIFEATRFARPSEVSRTTIANYLSVLEMTYVAHVVRPYSTGKTAEIVAAPKVYGFDTGFVCYFRGWHQPRREDLGLLWEHYVLNELHARLQSRRIQYWRDKQGHEVDFVLARRSKPPLAIECKWSASNFDPGALKAFATRYPTAENFVIAQDVERAYARNYGALSVTITGLEDFVRRVEVGPEGLPV
;
A
#
# COMPACT_ATOMS: atom_id res chain seq x y z
N MET A 1 -46.86 23.55 27.02
CA MET A 1 -48.02 22.66 27.09
C MET A 1 -48.43 22.33 25.66
N LEU A 2 -48.29 21.05 25.27
CA LEU A 2 -48.69 20.38 24.01
C LEU A 2 -47.95 20.86 22.71
N MET A 3 -46.99 20.11 22.17
CA MET A 3 -47.11 18.89 21.33
C MET A 3 -47.97 19.07 20.09
N GLN A 4 -47.36 19.00 18.90
CA GLN A 4 -47.76 18.10 17.82
C GLN A 4 -46.70 18.06 16.71
N GLY A 5 -46.24 16.85 16.40
CA GLY A 5 -45.22 16.56 15.39
C GLY A 5 -45.81 16.41 13.99
N LEU A 6 -45.01 16.82 13.00
CA LEU A 6 -45.19 16.48 11.60
C LEU A 6 -44.41 15.19 11.32
N GLN A 7 -45.10 14.12 10.92
CA GLN A 7 -44.48 12.99 10.23
C GLN A 7 -44.44 13.31 8.73
N VAL A 8 -43.26 13.16 8.13
CA VAL A 8 -43.06 13.18 6.68
C VAL A 8 -42.81 11.73 6.26
N GLU A 9 -43.74 11.13 5.52
CA GLU A 9 -43.55 9.88 4.79
C GLU A 9 -42.68 10.14 3.55
N LEU A 10 -41.55 9.44 3.42
CA LEU A 10 -40.81 9.34 2.17
C LEU A 10 -40.97 7.92 1.63
N ALA A 11 -41.73 7.81 0.54
CA ALA A 11 -41.89 6.58 -0.24
C ALA A 11 -40.59 6.24 -0.98
N GLY A 12 -40.05 5.03 -0.75
CA GLY A 12 -38.97 4.44 -1.54
C GLY A 12 -39.52 3.43 -2.58
N PRO A 13 -38.81 3.18 -3.70
CA PRO A 13 -39.29 2.28 -4.75
C PRO A 13 -39.21 0.80 -4.34
N PRO A 14 -40.03 -0.09 -4.94
CA PRO A 14 -40.14 -1.49 -4.53
C PRO A 14 -38.93 -2.33 -4.95
N VAL A 15 -38.40 -3.11 -4.01
CA VAL A 15 -37.34 -4.11 -4.24
C VAL A 15 -37.98 -5.41 -4.75
N LEU A 16 -37.58 -5.83 -5.94
CA LEU A 16 -37.95 -7.11 -6.54
C LEU A 16 -37.14 -8.24 -5.86
N VAL A 17 -37.79 -9.06 -5.03
CA VAL A 17 -37.19 -10.29 -4.49
C VAL A 17 -37.46 -11.44 -5.46
N ARG A 18 -36.46 -11.85 -6.24
CA ARG A 18 -36.52 -13.12 -7.00
C ARG A 18 -36.23 -14.30 -6.06
N ARG A 19 -37.16 -15.24 -5.98
CA ARG A 19 -36.99 -16.55 -5.32
C ARG A 19 -35.92 -17.36 -6.07
N ALA A 20 -34.86 -17.77 -5.36
CA ALA A 20 -33.96 -18.83 -5.81
C ALA A 20 -34.64 -20.20 -5.60
N ALA A 21 -34.55 -21.08 -6.60
CA ALA A 21 -35.09 -22.43 -6.57
C ALA A 21 -34.30 -23.32 -5.59
N PRO A 22 -34.94 -24.27 -4.88
CA PRO A 22 -34.24 -25.19 -3.99
C PRO A 22 -33.51 -26.28 -4.79
N ASP A 23 -32.20 -26.39 -4.55
CA ASP A 23 -31.36 -27.47 -5.07
C ASP A 23 -31.65 -28.77 -4.30
N ARG A 24 -31.98 -29.83 -5.05
CA ARG A 24 -32.40 -31.14 -4.57
C ARG A 24 -31.18 -31.99 -4.20
N ARG A 25 -30.67 -31.84 -2.98
CA ARG A 25 -29.85 -32.87 -2.30
C ARG A 25 -30.07 -32.77 -0.81
N LEU A 26 -31.05 -33.52 -0.30
CA LEU A 26 -31.21 -34.03 1.07
C LEU A 26 -32.66 -34.54 1.23
N GLU A 27 -33.05 -35.54 0.44
CA GLU A 27 -34.18 -36.40 0.75
C GLU A 27 -33.60 -37.69 1.32
N GLY A 28 -33.89 -37.96 2.60
CA GLY A 28 -33.43 -39.19 3.23
C GLY A 28 -33.33 -39.13 4.75
N ALA A 29 -34.41 -38.78 5.45
CA ALA A 29 -34.74 -39.33 6.76
C ALA A 29 -36.04 -38.70 7.26
N LEU A 30 -36.95 -39.54 7.75
CA LEU A 30 -38.20 -39.21 8.45
C LEU A 30 -39.37 -38.81 7.53
N GLY A 31 -40.02 -39.85 7.00
CA GLY A 31 -41.37 -39.74 6.46
C GLY A 31 -42.40 -39.61 7.58
N PHE A 32 -43.35 -38.71 7.39
CA PHE A 32 -44.73 -38.88 7.84
C PHE A 32 -45.63 -38.17 6.83
N GLY A 33 -46.54 -38.94 6.24
CA GLY A 33 -47.52 -38.47 5.26
C GLY A 33 -48.68 -37.72 5.91
N GLY A 34 -49.32 -36.86 5.14
CA GLY A 34 -50.56 -36.20 5.51
C GLY A 34 -51.03 -35.26 4.40
N HIS A 35 -52.05 -35.67 3.65
CA HIS A 35 -52.73 -34.87 2.64
C HIS A 35 -53.42 -33.63 3.25
N GLY A 36 -53.32 -32.48 2.57
CA GLY A 36 -54.03 -31.26 2.98
C GLY A 36 -54.02 -30.15 1.92
N ARG A 37 -55.09 -30.14 1.13
CA ARG A 37 -55.61 -29.19 0.11
C ARG A 37 -55.06 -27.75 0.07
N SER A 38 -54.90 -27.25 -1.16
CA SER A 38 -54.71 -25.84 -1.55
C SER A 38 -55.81 -24.92 -0.98
N PRO A 39 -55.50 -23.70 -0.51
CA PRO A 39 -56.52 -22.71 -0.18
C PRO A 39 -57.04 -21.99 -1.44
N ASP A 40 -58.36 -21.87 -1.52
CA ASP A 40 -59.12 -21.12 -2.52
C ASP A 40 -58.82 -19.60 -2.48
N LEU A 41 -58.72 -19.00 -3.67
CA LEU A 41 -58.63 -17.56 -3.90
C LEU A 41 -60.05 -17.01 -4.16
N ASP A 42 -60.39 -15.82 -3.64
CA ASP A 42 -61.61 -15.14 -4.05
C ASP A 42 -61.42 -14.41 -5.40
N SER A 43 -62.53 -14.04 -6.04
CA SER A 43 -62.60 -13.53 -7.42
C SER A 43 -61.96 -12.15 -7.66
N ALA A 44 -61.26 -11.61 -6.66
CA ALA A 44 -60.40 -10.43 -6.78
C ALA A 44 -58.93 -10.69 -6.36
N GLY A 45 -58.56 -11.95 -6.06
CA GLY A 45 -57.16 -12.37 -5.92
C GLY A 45 -56.44 -11.90 -4.66
N ASN A 46 -57.14 -11.57 -3.57
CA ASN A 46 -56.51 -11.13 -2.32
C ASN A 46 -56.56 -12.19 -1.22
N VAL A 47 -55.40 -12.52 -0.64
CA VAL A 47 -55.31 -13.42 0.52
C VAL A 47 -55.61 -12.63 1.80
N ARG A 48 -56.64 -13.06 2.54
CA ARG A 48 -56.99 -12.52 3.87
C ARG A 48 -55.92 -12.84 4.91
N GLN A 49 -55.52 -11.84 5.70
CA GLN A 49 -54.71 -12.02 6.91
C GLN A 49 -55.39 -12.98 7.89
N ALA A 50 -54.73 -14.09 8.21
CA ALA A 50 -55.06 -14.93 9.35
C ALA A 50 -53.98 -14.76 10.42
N SER A 51 -54.40 -14.22 11.56
CA SER A 51 -53.64 -14.11 12.79
C SER A 51 -53.63 -15.45 13.53
N TYR A 52 -52.45 -15.94 13.90
CA TYR A 52 -52.32 -17.12 14.76
C TYR A 52 -51.60 -16.75 16.06
N ARG A 53 -52.35 -16.76 17.15
CA ARG A 53 -51.85 -16.87 18.53
C ARG A 53 -51.47 -18.33 18.74
N CYS A 54 -50.26 -18.59 19.24
CA CYS A 54 -49.93 -19.87 19.86
C CYS A 54 -49.31 -19.59 21.25
N GLN A 55 -50.07 -19.88 22.29
CA GLN A 55 -49.58 -20.01 23.66
C GLN A 55 -49.18 -21.47 23.87
N VAL A 56 -47.92 -21.72 24.21
CA VAL A 56 -47.52 -22.95 24.90
C VAL A 56 -46.52 -22.56 25.98
N ALA A 57 -46.92 -22.79 27.22
CA ALA A 57 -46.13 -22.61 28.43
C ALA A 57 -45.54 -23.96 28.83
N TYR A 58 -44.22 -24.02 29.06
CA TYR A 58 -43.58 -25.03 29.92
C TYR A 58 -42.34 -24.46 30.61
N SER A 59 -42.10 -24.99 31.80
CA SER A 59 -41.36 -24.44 32.94
C SER A 59 -39.83 -24.37 32.78
N ILE A 60 -39.27 -23.29 33.32
CA ILE A 60 -37.85 -23.03 33.56
C ILE A 60 -37.40 -23.96 34.68
N GLU A 61 -36.70 -25.06 34.37
CA GLU A 61 -35.70 -25.68 35.27
C GLU A 61 -34.96 -26.90 34.68
N SER A 62 -35.34 -27.43 33.51
CA SER A 62 -34.73 -28.67 32.97
C SER A 62 -33.75 -28.49 31.79
N ILE A 63 -33.28 -27.28 31.48
CA ILE A 63 -32.27 -27.03 30.41
C ILE A 63 -31.07 -26.26 31.00
N VAL A 64 -30.42 -26.80 32.03
CA VAL A 64 -29.17 -26.21 32.57
C VAL A 64 -27.99 -27.20 32.55
N THR A 65 -28.19 -28.48 32.27
CA THR A 65 -27.10 -29.49 32.38
C THR A 65 -26.54 -29.99 31.03
N ILE A 66 -27.03 -29.49 29.88
CA ILE A 66 -26.49 -29.88 28.55
C ILE A 66 -25.82 -28.69 27.82
N TYR A 67 -25.70 -27.51 28.44
CA TYR A 67 -25.18 -26.30 27.78
C TYR A 67 -23.70 -25.96 28.05
N TYR A 68 -22.92 -26.84 28.69
CA TYR A 68 -21.48 -26.60 28.94
C TYR A 68 -20.52 -27.33 27.99
N ALA A 69 -21.00 -28.04 26.96
CA ALA A 69 -20.13 -28.83 26.08
C ALA A 69 -20.24 -28.53 24.57
N ALA A 70 -20.96 -27.49 24.13
CA ALA A 70 -21.17 -27.24 22.69
C ALA A 70 -21.29 -25.76 22.29
N TRP A 71 -20.56 -24.84 22.96
CA TRP A 71 -20.44 -23.45 22.52
C TRP A 71 -19.02 -23.13 22.09
N SER A 72 -18.74 -23.34 20.81
CA SER A 72 -17.59 -22.77 20.10
C SER A 72 -18.01 -22.56 18.64
N ARG A 73 -18.44 -21.31 18.36
CA ARG A 73 -19.08 -20.73 17.13
C ARG A 73 -20.62 -20.84 17.09
N PRO A 74 -21.38 -19.99 16.34
CA PRO A 74 -21.02 -18.83 15.47
C PRO A 74 -21.95 -17.56 15.61
N ASN A 75 -21.67 -16.51 14.80
CA ASN A 75 -22.55 -15.49 14.14
C ASN A 75 -23.97 -15.21 14.67
N ALA A 76 -24.58 -14.03 14.55
CA ALA A 76 -24.27 -12.65 14.18
C ALA A 76 -25.60 -11.89 14.46
N ASP A 77 -25.56 -10.59 14.74
CA ASP A 77 -26.58 -9.59 14.33
C ASP A 77 -26.44 -8.32 15.18
N VAL A 78 -25.74 -7.32 14.65
CA VAL A 78 -25.98 -5.92 15.00
C VAL A 78 -25.92 -5.10 13.72
N LEU A 79 -27.09 -4.64 13.30
CA LEU A 79 -27.27 -3.64 12.25
C LEU A 79 -26.95 -2.23 12.79
N SER A 80 -26.16 -1.52 11.99
CA SER A 80 -26.06 -0.07 11.84
C SER A 80 -24.94 0.70 12.58
N PHE A 81 -24.34 1.58 11.75
CA PHE A 81 -23.33 2.60 11.95
C PHE A 81 -21.86 2.16 12.06
N GLY A 82 -21.15 2.44 10.96
CA GLY A 82 -19.74 2.17 10.75
C GLY A 82 -18.86 2.85 11.80
N HIS A 83 -18.43 2.05 12.76
CA HIS A 83 -17.11 2.13 13.37
C HIS A 83 -16.55 0.72 13.30
N THR A 84 -15.51 0.51 12.49
CA THR A 84 -14.68 -0.67 12.64
C THR A 84 -14.06 -0.58 14.03
N ILE A 85 -14.64 -1.29 15.00
CA ILE A 85 -14.03 -1.51 16.30
C ILE A 85 -12.82 -2.42 16.02
N CYS A 86 -11.70 -1.81 15.63
CA CYS A 86 -10.41 -2.42 15.86
C CYS A 86 -10.22 -2.44 17.37
N ASN A 87 -10.49 -3.59 17.98
CA ASN A 87 -9.98 -3.91 19.31
C ASN A 87 -8.50 -3.50 19.34
N HIS A 88 -8.12 -2.69 20.31
CA HIS A 88 -6.76 -2.16 20.54
C HIS A 88 -5.72 -3.25 20.90
N SER A 89 -5.84 -4.46 20.35
CA SER A 89 -5.10 -5.64 20.84
C SER A 89 -4.36 -6.44 19.77
N CYS A 90 -4.30 -5.99 18.52
CA CYS A 90 -3.36 -6.54 17.54
C CYS A 90 -2.85 -5.42 16.64
N MET A 91 -1.93 -4.61 17.17
CA MET A 91 -1.11 -3.77 16.31
C MET A 91 -0.08 -4.68 15.66
N TRP A 92 -0.26 -4.93 14.37
CA TRP A 92 0.66 -5.70 13.55
C TRP A 92 2.05 -5.07 13.60
N SER A 93 3.03 -5.79 14.14
CA SER A 93 4.39 -5.28 14.24
C SER A 93 5.06 -5.24 12.87
N ARG A 94 6.05 -4.37 12.75
CA ARG A 94 6.85 -4.15 11.54
C ARG A 94 8.32 -4.09 11.96
N ASP A 95 8.80 -5.22 12.48
CA ASP A 95 10.05 -5.30 13.25
C ASP A 95 11.27 -4.81 12.45
N TYR A 96 11.34 -5.16 11.16
CA TYR A 96 12.37 -4.64 10.25
C TYR A 96 12.49 -3.10 10.29
N TRP A 97 11.34 -2.41 10.27
CA TRP A 97 11.29 -0.95 10.26
C TRP A 97 11.61 -0.38 11.63
N ALA A 98 11.13 -1.01 12.71
CA ALA A 98 11.48 -0.64 14.08
C ALA A 98 13.00 -0.74 14.31
N ASP A 99 13.61 -1.86 13.92
CA ASP A 99 15.06 -2.07 14.00
C ASP A 99 15.84 -1.03 13.19
N LYS A 100 15.35 -0.66 12.01
CA LYS A 100 15.97 0.36 11.16
C LYS A 100 15.87 1.75 11.79
N LEU A 101 14.76 2.08 12.44
CA LEU A 101 14.60 3.32 13.21
C LEU A 101 15.56 3.38 14.39
N GLU A 102 15.68 2.29 15.16
CA GLU A 102 16.62 2.18 16.28
C GLU A 102 18.07 2.42 15.83
N ARG A 103 18.49 1.81 14.73
CA ARG A 103 19.83 2.04 14.15
C ARG A 103 20.02 3.48 13.71
N LEU A 104 19.03 4.10 13.07
CA LEU A 104 19.16 5.48 12.60
C LEU A 104 19.27 6.48 13.75
N TRP A 105 18.58 6.25 14.87
CA TRP A 105 18.68 7.09 16.06
C TRP A 105 20.06 7.11 16.71
N GLN A 106 20.91 6.11 16.45
CA GLN A 106 22.32 6.12 16.86
C GLN A 106 23.14 7.17 16.10
N THR A 107 22.67 7.58 14.92
CA THR A 107 23.39 8.51 14.03
C THR A 107 22.76 9.90 13.96
N ARG A 108 21.43 9.99 14.11
CA ARG A 108 20.65 11.23 14.00
C ARG A 108 19.54 11.27 15.04
N SER A 109 19.44 12.37 15.77
CA SER A 109 18.34 12.59 16.72
C SER A 109 16.99 12.78 16.02
N VAL A 110 16.97 13.35 14.81
CA VAL A 110 15.74 13.55 14.03
C VAL A 110 15.68 12.57 12.85
N ILE A 111 14.61 11.79 12.80
CA ILE A 111 14.27 10.90 11.70
C ILE A 111 13.01 11.41 11.01
N TRP A 112 13.05 11.55 9.69
CA TRP A 112 11.87 11.79 8.86
C TRP A 112 11.36 10.47 8.29
N LEU A 113 10.09 10.15 8.54
CA LEU A 113 9.42 8.92 8.09
C LEU A 113 8.39 9.25 6.99
N PRO A 114 8.80 9.43 5.72
CA PRO A 114 7.88 9.60 4.60
C PRO A 114 7.25 8.28 4.16
N GLY A 115 6.20 8.39 3.36
CA GLY A 115 5.53 7.26 2.74
C GLY A 115 4.12 7.63 2.30
N VAL A 116 3.57 6.84 1.38
CA VAL A 116 2.21 7.05 0.86
C VAL A 116 1.16 7.03 1.98
N ARG A 117 0.01 7.64 1.71
CA ARG A 117 -1.13 7.64 2.62
C ARG A 117 -1.57 6.20 2.91
N ARG A 118 -1.87 5.91 4.18
CA ARG A 118 -2.23 4.56 4.67
C ARG A 118 -1.12 3.50 4.56
N ALA A 119 0.16 3.88 4.40
CA ALA A 119 1.28 2.93 4.46
C ALA A 119 1.56 2.33 5.86
N GLY A 120 0.88 2.81 6.92
CA GLY A 120 1.08 2.34 8.29
C GLY A 120 2.09 3.15 9.12
N LYS A 121 2.39 4.41 8.74
CA LYS A 121 3.32 5.30 9.47
C LYS A 121 2.91 5.49 10.93
N THR A 122 1.68 5.95 11.16
CA THR A 122 1.10 6.14 12.49
C THR A 122 1.10 4.85 13.30
N THR A 123 0.74 3.72 12.69
CA THR A 123 0.74 2.40 13.35
C THR A 123 2.13 1.98 13.78
N LEU A 124 3.14 2.12 12.90
CA LEU A 124 4.54 1.85 13.22
C LEU A 124 5.03 2.75 14.36
N CYS A 125 4.77 4.05 14.29
CA CYS A 125 5.19 4.97 15.35
C CYS A 125 4.57 4.64 16.71
N ARG A 126 3.28 4.28 16.74
CA ARG A 126 2.58 3.90 17.97
C ARG A 126 3.03 2.55 18.54
N SER A 127 3.65 1.68 17.73
CA SER A 127 4.11 0.36 18.19
C SER A 127 5.47 0.44 18.88
N LEU A 128 6.18 1.56 18.78
CA LEU A 128 7.50 1.71 19.35
C LEU A 128 7.40 1.80 20.88
N PRO A 129 8.21 1.03 21.62
CA PRO A 129 8.16 1.02 23.09
C PRO A 129 8.71 2.33 23.67
N GLY A 130 8.06 2.82 24.74
CA GLY A 130 8.55 3.97 25.51
C GLY A 130 8.53 5.30 24.77
N ILE A 131 7.64 5.48 23.79
CA ILE A 131 7.57 6.68 22.96
C ILE A 131 6.51 7.68 23.44
N GLU A 132 6.89 8.96 23.54
CA GLU A 132 5.95 10.06 23.71
C GLU A 132 5.33 10.38 22.35
N TYR A 133 4.01 10.28 22.21
CA TYR A 133 3.35 10.42 20.91
C TYR A 133 2.50 11.68 20.86
N PHE A 134 2.80 12.54 19.87
CA PHE A 134 2.05 13.76 19.59
C PHE A 134 1.47 13.72 18.17
N ASP A 135 0.15 13.75 18.07
CA ASP A 135 -0.64 13.98 16.87
C ASP A 135 -0.83 15.48 16.61
N CYS A 136 -0.12 16.02 15.61
CA CYS A 136 -0.20 17.43 15.25
C CYS A 136 -1.54 17.81 14.57
N GLU A 137 -2.44 16.87 14.26
CA GLU A 137 -3.81 17.23 13.87
C GLU A 137 -4.58 17.84 15.06
N LEU A 138 -4.24 17.49 16.30
CA LEU A 138 -4.90 17.97 17.50
C LEU A 138 -4.47 19.41 17.86
N PRO A 139 -5.40 20.39 17.90
CA PRO A 139 -5.06 21.79 18.20
C PRO A 139 -4.36 21.98 19.54
N ARG A 140 -4.73 21.20 20.56
CA ARG A 140 -4.10 21.26 21.89
C ARG A 140 -2.61 20.94 21.82
N GLN A 141 -2.24 19.88 21.12
CA GLN A 141 -0.84 19.47 21.02
C GLN A 141 -0.04 20.42 20.15
N ARG A 142 -0.65 21.02 19.11
CA ARG A 142 -0.02 22.10 18.35
C ARG A 142 0.31 23.31 19.22
N ARG A 143 -0.56 23.71 20.14
CA ARG A 143 -0.30 24.81 21.08
C ARG A 143 0.89 24.53 22.00
N GLU A 144 1.08 23.28 22.42
CA GLU A 144 2.25 22.90 23.22
C GLU A 144 3.57 23.12 22.45
N MET A 145 3.54 23.18 21.12
CA MET A 145 4.70 23.35 20.25
C MET A 145 4.85 24.80 19.74
N GLU A 146 4.01 25.74 20.17
CA GLU A 146 4.15 27.17 19.86
C GLU A 146 5.40 27.78 20.51
N ASP A 147 5.86 27.19 21.62
CA ASP A 147 7.18 27.42 22.21
C ASP A 147 8.03 26.13 22.07
N PRO A 148 8.80 25.99 20.97
CA PRO A 148 9.59 24.79 20.72
C PRO A 148 10.63 24.50 21.79
N GLU A 149 11.24 25.52 22.40
CA GLU A 149 12.31 25.34 23.39
C GLU A 149 11.76 24.75 24.69
N ALA A 150 10.66 25.33 25.20
CA ALA A 150 9.99 24.79 26.38
C ALA A 150 9.46 23.37 26.15
N PHE A 151 8.89 23.12 24.97
CA PHE A 151 8.42 21.80 24.56
C PHE A 151 9.55 20.76 24.56
N LEU A 152 10.65 21.05 23.88
CA LEU A 152 11.80 20.14 23.75
C LEU A 152 12.53 19.94 25.08
N GLN A 153 12.62 20.97 25.92
CA GLN A 153 13.27 20.87 27.22
C GLN A 153 12.59 19.83 28.13
N ARG A 154 11.27 19.70 28.07
CA ARG A 154 10.50 18.68 28.81
C ARG A 154 10.72 17.26 28.29
N LEU A 155 11.16 17.12 27.03
CA LEU A 155 11.34 15.85 26.35
C LEU A 155 12.79 15.35 26.36
N ARG A 156 13.71 16.05 27.03
CA ARG A 156 15.12 15.62 27.13
C ARG A 156 15.24 14.17 27.60
N GLY A 157 16.09 13.42 26.91
CA GLY A 157 16.30 11.99 27.13
C GLY A 157 15.15 11.07 26.68
N LYS A 158 14.10 11.61 26.05
CA LYS A 158 12.94 10.82 25.59
C LYS A 158 12.95 10.58 24.09
N ARG A 159 12.26 9.51 23.70
CA ARG A 159 11.86 9.23 22.33
C ARG A 159 10.50 9.87 22.09
N THR A 160 10.34 10.54 20.96
CA THR A 160 9.14 11.31 20.66
C THR A 160 8.72 11.14 19.20
N VAL A 161 7.43 10.94 18.98
CA VAL A 161 6.82 11.00 17.66
C VAL A 161 6.06 12.31 17.53
N LEU A 162 6.32 13.02 16.44
CA LEU A 162 5.50 14.13 15.97
C LEU A 162 4.81 13.64 14.69
N ASP A 163 3.55 13.20 14.82
CA ASP A 163 2.75 12.70 13.70
C ASP A 163 2.09 13.88 12.97
N GLU A 164 2.05 13.84 11.65
CA GLU A 164 1.46 14.87 10.78
C GLU A 164 2.00 16.29 11.01
N VAL A 165 3.33 16.45 11.15
CA VAL A 165 3.99 17.73 11.46
C VAL A 165 3.68 18.86 10.47
N HIS A 166 3.21 18.52 9.27
CA HIS A 166 2.76 19.50 8.28
C HIS A 166 1.59 20.39 8.76
N ARG A 167 0.91 20.01 9.86
CA ARG A 167 -0.13 20.80 10.53
C ARG A 167 0.43 21.93 11.42
N LEU A 168 1.72 21.91 11.74
CA LEU A 168 2.38 22.98 12.47
C LEU A 168 2.60 24.20 11.56
N ALA A 169 2.66 25.39 12.15
CA ALA A 169 2.94 26.61 11.39
C ALA A 169 4.35 26.61 10.79
N ASN A 170 5.34 26.13 11.55
CA ASN A 170 6.73 26.06 11.10
C ASN A 170 7.42 24.74 11.53
N PRO A 171 7.05 23.59 10.94
CA PRO A 171 7.62 22.30 11.35
C PRO A 171 9.13 22.21 11.15
N SER A 172 9.67 22.86 10.12
CA SER A 172 11.10 22.85 9.85
C SER A 172 11.92 23.54 10.94
N GLU A 173 11.38 24.58 11.57
CA GLU A 173 12.06 25.31 12.64
C GLU A 173 12.13 24.48 13.91
N LEU A 174 11.01 23.89 14.35
CA LEU A 174 10.99 23.01 15.52
C LEU A 174 11.99 21.86 15.37
N LEU A 175 11.99 21.20 14.20
CA LEU A 175 12.91 20.09 13.94
C LEU A 175 14.37 20.54 13.85
N LYS A 176 14.64 21.77 13.37
CA LYS A 176 15.99 22.34 13.34
C LYS A 176 16.50 22.61 14.76
N ILE A 177 15.66 23.21 15.60
CA ILE A 177 15.98 23.50 17.01
C ILE A 177 16.27 22.18 17.75
N ALA A 178 15.42 21.16 17.54
CA ALA A 178 15.62 19.85 18.13
C ALA A 178 16.97 19.22 17.72
N ALA A 179 17.28 19.22 16.41
CA ALA A 179 18.52 18.64 15.92
C ALA A 179 19.78 19.39 16.42
N ASP A 180 19.74 20.72 16.48
CA ASP A 180 20.91 21.54 16.77
C ASP A 180 21.15 21.75 18.28
N HIS A 181 20.09 21.81 19.11
CA HIS A 181 20.17 22.20 20.53
C HIS A 181 19.67 21.13 21.52
N TYR A 182 18.92 20.13 21.04
CA TYR A 182 18.34 19.06 21.86
C TYR A 182 18.60 17.67 21.25
N PRO A 183 19.87 17.30 20.95
CA PRO A 183 20.19 16.03 20.29
C PRO A 183 19.85 14.79 21.13
N ASP A 184 19.62 14.97 22.44
CA ASP A 184 19.16 13.94 23.38
C ASP A 184 17.64 13.70 23.31
N VAL A 185 16.89 14.51 22.55
CA VAL A 185 15.49 14.25 22.20
C VAL A 185 15.46 13.51 20.86
N GLN A 186 15.13 12.22 20.91
CA GLN A 186 15.08 11.37 19.72
C GLN A 186 13.70 11.49 19.06
N ILE A 187 13.62 12.20 17.94
CA ILE A 187 12.36 12.52 17.25
C ILE A 187 12.17 11.65 16.01
N ILE A 188 10.99 11.06 15.88
CA ILE A 188 10.43 10.66 14.58
C ILE A 188 9.39 11.71 14.18
N ALA A 189 9.62 12.36 13.05
CA ALA A 189 8.64 13.22 12.43
C ALA A 189 8.00 12.50 11.24
N THR A 190 6.67 12.50 11.20
CA THR A 190 5.91 12.04 10.04
C THR A 190 5.19 13.22 9.39
N GLY A 191 4.72 13.01 8.17
CA GLY A 191 3.69 13.85 7.60
C GLY A 191 3.31 13.36 6.22
N SER A 192 2.51 14.16 5.51
CA SER A 192 2.29 13.93 4.10
C SER A 192 3.63 13.88 3.37
N SER A 193 3.73 12.98 2.40
CA SER A 193 4.93 12.88 1.57
C SER A 193 5.23 14.19 0.82
N THR A 194 4.19 14.99 0.61
CA THR A 194 4.28 16.32 0.03
C THR A 194 5.10 17.30 0.88
N LEU A 195 4.97 17.32 2.22
CA LEU A 195 5.75 18.24 3.06
C LEU A 195 7.26 18.00 2.86
N GLY A 196 7.66 16.74 2.91
CA GLY A 196 9.05 16.32 2.68
C GLY A 196 9.57 16.70 1.29
N ALA A 197 8.69 16.83 0.30
CA ALA A 197 9.04 17.27 -1.05
C ALA A 197 9.22 18.79 -1.19
N THR A 198 8.70 19.59 -0.26
CA THR A 198 8.85 21.05 -0.33
C THR A 198 10.32 21.46 -0.19
N ARG A 199 10.74 22.44 -0.99
CA ARG A 199 12.12 22.95 -0.94
C ARG A 199 12.47 23.52 0.44
N LYS A 200 11.55 24.29 1.04
CA LYS A 200 11.71 24.84 2.39
C LYS A 200 12.06 23.76 3.42
N PHE A 201 11.32 22.64 3.42
CA PHE A 201 11.55 21.57 4.38
C PHE A 201 12.88 20.83 4.13
N ARG A 202 13.19 20.53 2.87
CA ARG A 202 14.46 19.87 2.50
C ARG A 202 15.67 20.72 2.85
N ASP A 203 15.70 21.97 2.42
CA ASP A 203 16.86 22.85 2.59
C ASP A 203 17.11 23.12 4.09
N SER A 204 16.05 23.33 4.88
CA SER A 204 16.17 23.63 6.31
C SER A 204 16.75 22.48 7.14
N LEU A 205 16.45 21.22 6.76
CA LEU A 205 16.83 20.02 7.51
C LEU A 205 17.92 19.20 6.82
N THR A 206 18.51 19.71 5.74
CA THR A 206 19.63 19.06 5.06
C THR A 206 20.78 18.89 6.04
N GLY A 207 21.31 17.67 6.14
CA GLY A 207 22.38 17.36 7.08
C GLY A 207 21.97 17.34 8.55
N ARG A 208 20.68 17.52 8.90
CA ARG A 208 20.16 17.47 10.27
C ARG A 208 19.21 16.31 10.56
N LYS A 209 18.69 15.65 9.53
CA LYS A 209 17.78 14.51 9.65
C LYS A 209 18.32 13.26 8.97
N ALA A 210 17.99 12.10 9.51
CA ALA A 210 17.92 10.88 8.72
C ALA A 210 16.56 10.80 8.00
N GLU A 211 16.49 10.01 6.94
CA GLU A 211 15.23 9.73 6.25
C GLU A 211 15.09 8.22 6.06
N ILE A 212 13.88 7.71 6.33
CA ILE A 212 13.52 6.32 6.11
C ILE A 212 12.14 6.26 5.48
N TRP A 213 12.09 5.87 4.22
CA TRP A 213 10.84 5.73 3.49
C TRP A 213 10.15 4.42 3.86
N LEU A 214 8.98 4.53 4.48
CA LEU A 214 8.08 3.41 4.73
C LEU A 214 7.31 3.06 3.45
N THR A 215 7.74 1.98 2.80
CA THR A 215 7.10 1.47 1.59
C THR A 215 5.81 0.68 1.93
N PRO A 216 4.94 0.42 0.94
CA PRO A 216 4.00 -0.68 1.02
C PRO A 216 4.68 -1.98 1.45
N ALA A 217 3.90 -2.89 2.06
CA ALA A 217 4.39 -4.11 2.69
C ALA A 217 5.42 -4.85 1.82
N MET A 218 6.60 -5.07 2.39
CA MET A 218 7.72 -5.86 1.85
C MET A 218 7.68 -7.29 2.40
N SER A 219 8.59 -8.15 1.95
CA SER A 219 8.60 -9.59 2.32
C SER A 219 8.55 -9.82 3.84
N GLN A 220 9.31 -9.06 4.62
CA GLN A 220 9.35 -9.19 6.08
C GLN A 220 8.05 -8.75 6.77
N ASP A 221 7.30 -7.82 6.17
CA ASP A 221 6.01 -7.42 6.71
C ASP A 221 4.97 -8.53 6.54
N LEU A 222 5.05 -9.32 5.46
CA LEU A 222 4.11 -10.42 5.22
C LEU A 222 4.17 -11.49 6.31
N ALA A 223 5.38 -11.84 6.75
CA ALA A 223 5.57 -12.77 7.86
C ALA A 223 4.93 -12.25 9.15
N SER A 224 5.17 -10.96 9.45
CA SER A 224 4.59 -10.27 10.62
C SER A 224 3.07 -10.15 10.53
N PHE A 225 2.53 -10.05 9.32
CA PHE A 225 1.11 -9.96 9.02
C PHE A 225 0.42 -11.33 8.90
N HIS A 226 1.16 -12.43 9.11
CA HIS A 226 0.70 -13.80 8.89
C HIS A 226 0.09 -14.02 7.49
N ILE A 227 0.69 -13.39 6.47
CA ILE A 227 0.30 -13.54 5.07
C ILE A 227 1.27 -14.52 4.41
N GLU A 228 0.80 -15.76 4.22
CA GLU A 228 1.61 -16.83 3.61
C GLU A 228 1.58 -16.80 2.07
N GLN A 229 0.47 -16.36 1.49
CA GLN A 229 0.27 -16.36 0.03
C GLN A 229 0.74 -15.06 -0.60
N LEU A 230 1.83 -15.12 -1.37
CA LEU A 230 2.37 -13.97 -2.08
C LEU A 230 1.35 -13.40 -3.09
N GLU A 231 0.54 -14.24 -3.73
CA GLU A 231 -0.50 -13.84 -4.67
C GLU A 231 -1.51 -12.90 -4.02
N ARG A 232 -1.81 -13.10 -2.73
CA ARG A 232 -2.66 -12.16 -1.97
C ARG A 232 -2.01 -10.79 -1.90
N ARG A 233 -0.71 -10.71 -1.62
CA ARG A 233 0.05 -9.44 -1.60
C ARG A 233 0.15 -8.80 -2.98
N LEU A 234 0.35 -9.59 -4.03
CA LEU A 234 0.38 -9.08 -5.40
C LEU A 234 -0.98 -8.50 -5.80
N TYR A 235 -2.07 -9.23 -5.51
CA TYR A 235 -3.41 -8.84 -5.91
C TYR A 235 -3.99 -7.71 -5.06
N ARG A 236 -3.90 -7.78 -3.73
CA ARG A 236 -4.49 -6.80 -2.81
C ARG A 236 -3.59 -5.59 -2.53
N GLY A 237 -2.34 -5.62 -3.00
CA GLY A 237 -1.37 -4.57 -2.72
C GLY A 237 -0.68 -4.72 -1.37
N GLY A 238 0.24 -3.82 -1.08
CA GLY A 238 1.02 -3.76 0.16
C GLY A 238 0.53 -2.72 1.16
N LEU A 239 -0.49 -1.93 0.84
CA LEU A 239 -1.10 -1.05 1.84
C LEU A 239 -1.86 -1.89 2.89
N PRO A 240 -1.53 -1.79 4.19
CA PRO A 240 -2.12 -2.66 5.22
C PRO A 240 -3.65 -2.71 5.22
N PRO A 241 -4.40 -1.60 5.07
CA PRO A 241 -5.87 -1.65 5.04
C PRO A 241 -6.44 -2.49 3.90
N PHE A 242 -5.74 -2.56 2.75
CA PHE A 242 -6.18 -3.32 1.58
C PHE A 242 -5.69 -4.77 1.63
N LEU A 243 -4.43 -4.97 2.06
CA LEU A 243 -3.81 -6.29 2.20
C LEU A 243 -4.53 -7.17 3.24
N LEU A 244 -4.89 -6.57 4.37
CA LEU A 244 -5.49 -7.26 5.52
C LEU A 244 -7.00 -7.40 5.41
N ALA A 245 -7.68 -6.58 4.62
CA ALA A 245 -9.12 -6.69 4.36
C ALA A 245 -9.47 -8.00 3.66
N ASP A 246 -10.72 -8.46 3.81
CA ASP A 246 -11.20 -9.70 3.20
C ASP A 246 -12.50 -9.54 2.38
N PRO A 247 -12.41 -9.43 1.05
CA PRO A 247 -11.47 -8.63 0.27
C PRO A 247 -11.69 -7.10 0.46
N PRO A 248 -10.78 -6.23 0.01
CA PRO A 248 -11.04 -4.78 0.01
C PRO A 248 -12.22 -4.43 -0.90
N ALA A 249 -13.08 -3.49 -0.47
CA ALA A 249 -14.22 -3.05 -1.25
C ALA A 249 -13.78 -2.02 -2.30
N GLU A 250 -14.44 -1.98 -3.46
CA GLU A 250 -14.11 -1.01 -4.52
C GLU A 250 -14.18 0.45 -4.03
N ARG A 251 -15.13 0.74 -3.14
CA ARG A 251 -15.27 2.07 -2.52
C ARG A 251 -14.00 2.50 -1.77
N ASP A 252 -13.25 1.56 -1.19
CA ASP A 252 -12.07 1.87 -0.37
C ASP A 252 -10.94 2.46 -1.23
N PHE A 253 -10.83 2.03 -2.49
CA PHE A 253 -9.90 2.57 -3.47
C PHE A 253 -10.31 4.00 -3.88
N GLN A 254 -11.60 4.22 -4.12
CA GLN A 254 -12.13 5.55 -4.45
C GLN A 254 -11.94 6.53 -3.29
N GLU A 255 -12.30 6.13 -2.07
CA GLU A 255 -12.07 6.93 -0.86
C GLU A 255 -10.58 7.28 -0.67
N TRP A 256 -9.68 6.34 -0.98
CA TRP A 256 -8.24 6.62 -0.93
C TRP A 256 -7.85 7.70 -1.95
N MET A 257 -8.33 7.60 -3.19
CA MET A 257 -8.05 8.58 -4.25
C MET A 257 -8.60 9.97 -3.91
N GLU A 258 -9.81 10.04 -3.35
CA GLU A 258 -10.42 11.28 -2.91
C GLU A 258 -9.66 11.92 -1.75
N ALA A 259 -9.27 11.11 -0.76
CA ALA A 259 -8.50 11.57 0.39
C ALA A 259 -7.09 12.03 -0.03
N TYR A 260 -6.45 11.32 -0.95
CA TYR A 260 -5.16 11.70 -1.52
C TYR A 260 -5.25 13.05 -2.23
N TRP A 261 -6.28 13.27 -3.07
CA TRP A 261 -6.49 14.57 -3.67
C TRP A 261 -6.69 15.66 -2.62
N ALA A 262 -7.60 15.46 -1.66
CA ALA A 262 -7.96 16.51 -0.72
C ALA A 262 -6.80 16.87 0.21
N LYS A 263 -6.17 15.87 0.83
CA LYS A 263 -5.19 16.08 1.92
C LYS A 263 -3.75 16.22 1.43
N ASP A 264 -3.36 15.45 0.42
CA ASP A 264 -1.95 15.41 -0.02
C ASP A 264 -1.68 16.36 -1.20
N ILE A 265 -2.69 16.61 -2.05
CA ILE A 265 -2.55 17.41 -3.27
C ILE A 265 -3.10 18.82 -3.14
N GLN A 266 -4.39 18.98 -2.82
CA GLN A 266 -5.06 20.28 -2.82
C GLN A 266 -4.52 21.18 -1.71
N GLU A 267 -4.36 20.66 -0.50
CA GLU A 267 -3.83 21.41 0.65
C GLU A 267 -2.39 21.92 0.42
N LEU A 268 -1.59 21.24 -0.40
CA LEU A 268 -0.13 21.43 -0.40
C LEU A 268 0.48 21.84 -1.75
N PHE A 269 -0.10 21.44 -2.88
CA PHE A 269 0.37 21.79 -4.23
C PHE A 269 -0.55 22.80 -4.96
N ARG A 270 -1.71 23.16 -4.40
CA ARG A 270 -2.68 24.12 -4.98
C ARG A 270 -3.05 23.83 -6.44
N LEU A 271 -3.18 22.56 -6.82
CA LEU A 271 -3.64 22.18 -8.16
C LEU A 271 -5.14 22.46 -8.30
N GLU A 272 -5.55 23.12 -9.38
CA GLU A 272 -6.95 23.55 -9.59
C GLU A 272 -7.79 22.49 -10.33
N ARG A 273 -7.19 21.67 -11.20
CA ARG A 273 -7.91 20.75 -12.10
C ARG A 273 -8.02 19.34 -11.52
N ARG A 274 -8.89 19.17 -10.51
CA ARG A 274 -9.16 17.87 -9.84
C ARG A 274 -9.42 16.73 -10.82
N HIS A 275 -10.40 16.91 -11.72
CA HIS A 275 -10.82 15.86 -12.63
C HIS A 275 -9.67 15.37 -13.52
N SER A 276 -8.98 16.31 -14.18
CA SER A 276 -7.81 16.00 -15.02
C SER A 276 -6.71 15.27 -14.27
N PHE A 277 -6.44 15.65 -13.01
CA PHE A 277 -5.43 15.00 -12.18
C PHE A 277 -5.84 13.58 -11.84
N LEU A 278 -7.03 13.37 -11.27
CA LEU A 278 -7.51 12.03 -10.93
C LEU A 278 -7.54 11.13 -12.15
N ARG A 279 -8.03 11.63 -13.29
CA ARG A 279 -8.03 10.88 -14.55
C ARG A 279 -6.62 10.48 -15.00
N PHE A 280 -5.63 11.36 -14.83
CA PHE A 280 -4.24 11.02 -15.08
C PHE A 280 -3.73 9.92 -14.14
N VAL A 281 -4.02 9.99 -12.83
CA VAL A 281 -3.60 8.97 -11.86
C VAL A 281 -4.20 7.61 -12.22
N GLU A 282 -5.49 7.53 -12.53
CA GLU A 282 -6.17 6.30 -12.97
C GLU A 282 -5.47 5.67 -14.18
N LEU A 283 -5.22 6.46 -15.22
CA LEU A 283 -4.57 5.99 -16.44
C LEU A 283 -3.12 5.56 -16.20
N LEU A 284 -2.39 6.27 -15.33
CA LEU A 284 -1.03 5.91 -14.95
C LEU A 284 -1.00 4.58 -14.19
N LEU A 285 -1.91 4.36 -13.24
CA LEU A 285 -2.01 3.10 -12.51
C LEU A 285 -2.41 1.94 -13.43
N ALA A 286 -3.36 2.16 -14.35
CA ALA A 286 -3.74 1.19 -15.36
C ALA A 286 -2.57 0.83 -16.32
N SER A 287 -1.66 1.78 -16.60
CA SER A 287 -0.49 1.59 -17.46
C SER A 287 0.82 1.33 -16.70
N SER A 288 0.74 1.05 -15.40
CA SER A 288 1.90 0.81 -14.53
C SER A 288 2.87 -0.23 -15.10
N GLY A 289 4.17 0.06 -14.99
CA GLY A 289 5.27 -0.73 -15.54
C GLY A 289 5.59 -0.41 -17.00
N GLY A 290 4.77 0.40 -17.68
CA GLY A 290 5.00 0.80 -19.06
C GLY A 290 5.95 2.00 -19.22
N ILE A 291 6.42 2.19 -20.45
CA ILE A 291 7.16 3.40 -20.85
C ILE A 291 6.20 4.59 -20.87
N PHE A 292 6.62 5.67 -20.21
CA PHE A 292 5.81 6.87 -20.06
C PHE A 292 5.89 7.76 -21.29
N GLU A 293 4.74 8.02 -21.89
CA GLU A 293 4.61 8.97 -22.98
C GLU A 293 3.52 10.00 -22.64
N ALA A 294 3.93 11.22 -22.31
CA ALA A 294 3.02 12.28 -21.85
C ALA A 294 1.83 12.53 -22.80
N THR A 295 2.03 12.35 -24.12
CA THR A 295 0.98 12.53 -25.14
C THR A 295 -0.18 11.58 -24.96
N ARG A 296 0.07 10.33 -24.53
CA ARG A 296 -0.97 9.31 -24.31
C ARG A 296 -1.93 9.68 -23.17
N PHE A 297 -1.46 10.48 -22.22
CA PHE A 297 -2.25 10.93 -21.07
C PHE A 297 -2.85 12.32 -21.27
N ALA A 298 -2.21 13.18 -22.06
CA ALA A 298 -2.63 14.57 -22.25
C ALA A 298 -4.07 14.69 -22.77
N ARG A 299 -4.41 13.96 -23.84
CA ARG A 299 -5.74 14.03 -24.46
C ARG A 299 -6.84 13.47 -23.53
N PRO A 300 -6.73 12.25 -22.97
CA PRO A 300 -7.76 11.73 -22.07
C PRO A 300 -7.93 12.49 -20.75
N SER A 301 -6.89 13.20 -20.30
CA SER A 301 -6.94 14.05 -19.09
C SER A 301 -7.29 15.51 -19.39
N GLU A 302 -7.50 15.88 -20.65
CA GLU A 302 -7.87 17.22 -21.11
C GLU A 302 -6.89 18.32 -20.66
N VAL A 303 -5.59 18.00 -20.69
CA VAL A 303 -4.52 18.92 -20.29
C VAL A 303 -3.31 18.83 -21.21
N SER A 304 -2.42 19.82 -21.13
CA SER A 304 -1.19 19.82 -21.93
C SER A 304 -0.21 18.72 -21.52
N ARG A 305 0.72 18.35 -22.40
CA ARG A 305 1.85 17.45 -22.08
C ARG A 305 2.69 17.99 -20.92
N THR A 306 2.87 19.30 -20.83
CA THR A 306 3.58 19.97 -19.74
C THR A 306 2.85 19.79 -18.41
N THR A 307 1.52 19.92 -18.41
CA THR A 307 0.69 19.68 -17.22
C THR A 307 0.79 18.23 -16.77
N ILE A 308 0.76 17.26 -17.70
CA ILE A 308 0.98 15.84 -17.39
C ILE A 308 2.37 15.59 -16.78
N ALA A 309 3.42 16.22 -17.31
CA ALA A 309 4.76 16.12 -16.73
C ALA A 309 4.81 16.68 -15.31
N ASN A 310 4.14 17.80 -15.05
CA ASN A 310 4.01 18.38 -13.72
C ASN A 310 3.24 17.46 -12.77
N TYR A 311 2.13 16.86 -13.22
CA TYR A 311 1.40 15.87 -12.43
C TYR A 311 2.26 14.65 -12.10
N LEU A 312 3.00 14.11 -13.07
CA LEU A 312 3.93 13.00 -12.81
C LEU A 312 4.98 13.39 -11.76
N SER A 313 5.53 14.60 -11.84
CA SER A 313 6.50 15.09 -10.85
C SER A 313 5.90 15.16 -9.44
N VAL A 314 4.63 15.59 -9.32
CA VAL A 314 3.90 15.57 -8.05
C VAL A 314 3.70 14.15 -7.54
N LEU A 315 3.25 13.21 -8.38
CA LEU A 315 3.10 11.80 -7.98
C LEU A 315 4.43 11.15 -7.58
N GLU A 316 5.52 11.51 -8.26
CA GLU A 316 6.87 11.05 -7.92
C GLU A 316 7.29 11.58 -6.54
N MET A 317 7.02 12.85 -6.25
CA MET A 317 7.31 13.48 -4.96
C MET A 317 6.50 12.89 -3.80
N THR A 318 5.25 12.49 -4.05
CA THR A 318 4.35 11.90 -3.03
C THR A 318 4.45 10.39 -2.93
N TYR A 319 5.38 9.76 -3.67
CA TYR A 319 5.57 8.31 -3.76
C TYR A 319 4.41 7.53 -4.38
N VAL A 320 3.44 8.20 -5.01
CA VAL A 320 2.33 7.55 -5.74
C VAL A 320 2.76 7.02 -7.11
N ALA A 321 3.87 7.55 -7.65
CA ALA A 321 4.52 7.02 -8.84
C ALA A 321 6.02 6.77 -8.61
N HIS A 322 6.53 5.66 -9.15
CA HIS A 322 7.95 5.34 -9.19
C HIS A 322 8.45 5.48 -10.63
N VAL A 323 9.29 6.50 -10.86
CA VAL A 323 9.84 6.79 -12.19
C VAL A 323 11.21 6.16 -12.33
N VAL A 324 11.28 5.07 -13.10
CA VAL A 324 12.49 4.30 -13.35
C VAL A 324 13.14 4.82 -14.63
N ARG A 325 14.27 5.51 -14.48
CA ARG A 325 14.97 6.20 -15.58
C ARG A 325 15.89 5.21 -16.32
N PRO A 326 16.18 5.42 -17.61
CA PRO A 326 17.14 4.58 -18.32
C PRO A 326 18.53 4.66 -17.69
N TYR A 327 19.24 3.54 -17.68
CA TYR A 327 20.65 3.44 -17.38
C TYR A 327 21.45 3.75 -18.63
N SER A 328 22.35 4.73 -18.51
CA SER A 328 23.24 5.14 -19.59
C SER A 328 24.59 5.55 -19.02
N THR A 329 25.65 5.24 -19.77
CA THR A 329 27.01 5.76 -19.49
C THR A 329 27.42 6.86 -20.47
N GLY A 330 26.45 7.46 -21.16
CA GLY A 330 26.67 8.55 -22.11
C GLY A 330 27.17 8.10 -23.49
N LYS A 331 27.06 6.80 -23.81
CA LYS A 331 27.56 6.28 -25.08
C LYS A 331 26.47 6.35 -26.17
N THR A 332 26.79 6.89 -27.34
CA THR A 332 25.88 7.33 -28.44
C THR A 332 24.88 6.30 -28.99
N ALA A 333 25.07 5.01 -28.71
CA ALA A 333 24.19 3.92 -29.15
C ALA A 333 22.97 3.71 -28.23
N GLU A 334 22.98 4.31 -27.04
CA GLU A 334 21.88 4.23 -26.06
C GLU A 334 20.75 5.18 -26.47
N ILE A 335 19.49 4.72 -26.42
CA ILE A 335 18.36 5.63 -26.55
C ILE A 335 18.31 6.48 -25.28
N VAL A 336 18.14 7.79 -25.42
CA VAL A 336 17.57 8.63 -24.36
C VAL A 336 16.10 8.22 -24.19
N ALA A 337 15.87 7.03 -23.63
CA ALA A 337 14.55 6.42 -23.60
C ALA A 337 13.66 7.15 -22.60
N ALA A 338 12.36 7.24 -22.90
CA ALA A 338 11.40 7.75 -21.93
C ALA A 338 11.33 6.79 -20.73
N PRO A 339 11.19 7.28 -19.49
CA PRO A 339 11.23 6.42 -18.30
C PRO A 339 10.12 5.38 -18.28
N LYS A 340 10.35 4.27 -17.56
CA LYS A 340 9.24 3.42 -17.10
C LYS A 340 8.60 4.06 -15.87
N VAL A 341 7.29 3.96 -15.75
CA VAL A 341 6.56 4.48 -14.58
C VAL A 341 5.72 3.36 -13.97
N TYR A 342 5.94 3.11 -12.68
CA TYR A 342 5.14 2.19 -11.89
C TYR A 342 4.22 3.01 -10.98
N GLY A 343 3.03 2.48 -10.72
CA GLY A 343 2.25 2.91 -9.57
C GLY A 343 3.00 2.60 -8.27
N PHE A 344 2.45 3.03 -7.15
CA PHE A 344 3.02 2.78 -5.84
C PHE A 344 2.63 1.42 -5.25
N ASP A 345 1.53 0.84 -5.72
CA ASP A 345 0.92 -0.34 -5.10
C ASP A 345 0.26 -1.24 -6.15
N THR A 346 0.54 -2.55 -6.06
CA THR A 346 0.03 -3.54 -7.02
C THR A 346 -1.48 -3.75 -6.92
N GLY A 347 -2.09 -3.53 -5.76
CA GLY A 347 -3.55 -3.64 -5.58
C GLY A 347 -4.29 -2.52 -6.29
N PHE A 348 -3.76 -1.30 -6.23
CA PHE A 348 -4.27 -0.18 -7.02
C PHE A 348 -4.09 -0.41 -8.53
N VAL A 349 -2.98 -1.01 -8.94
CA VAL A 349 -2.77 -1.42 -10.35
C VAL A 349 -3.82 -2.45 -10.77
N CYS A 350 -4.04 -3.51 -9.98
CA CYS A 350 -5.07 -4.51 -10.26
C CYS A 350 -6.46 -3.87 -10.37
N TYR A 351 -6.83 -3.02 -9.41
CA TYR A 351 -8.11 -2.32 -9.39
C TYR A 351 -8.33 -1.48 -10.65
N PHE A 352 -7.40 -0.59 -11.01
CA PHE A 352 -7.55 0.30 -12.18
C PHE A 352 -7.38 -0.41 -13.53
N ARG A 353 -6.81 -1.62 -13.55
CA ARG A 353 -6.84 -2.51 -14.72
C ARG A 353 -8.14 -3.32 -14.82
N GLY A 354 -9.01 -3.27 -13.82
CA GLY A 354 -10.24 -4.05 -13.76
C GLY A 354 -9.99 -5.54 -13.50
N TRP A 355 -8.89 -5.88 -12.83
CA TRP A 355 -8.57 -7.26 -12.49
C TRP A 355 -9.29 -7.64 -11.21
N HIS A 356 -10.19 -8.62 -11.29
CA HIS A 356 -10.87 -9.21 -10.13
C HIS A 356 -10.15 -10.47 -9.61
N GLN A 357 -9.31 -11.07 -10.45
CA GLN A 357 -8.37 -12.12 -10.12
C GLN A 357 -7.25 -12.07 -11.18
N PRO A 358 -5.98 -11.89 -10.80
CA PRO A 358 -4.90 -11.78 -11.79
C PRO A 358 -4.70 -13.14 -12.44
N ARG A 359 -4.62 -13.15 -13.77
CA ARG A 359 -4.34 -14.37 -14.52
C ARG A 359 -2.85 -14.70 -14.39
N ARG A 360 -2.48 -15.93 -14.73
CA ARG A 360 -1.08 -16.37 -14.58
C ARG A 360 -0.11 -15.52 -15.41
N GLU A 361 -0.55 -15.05 -16.58
CA GLU A 361 0.19 -14.13 -17.46
C GLU A 361 0.39 -12.73 -16.86
N ASP A 362 -0.49 -12.30 -15.95
CA ASP A 362 -0.42 -10.98 -15.32
C ASP A 362 0.58 -10.97 -14.14
N LEU A 363 0.89 -12.14 -13.57
CA LEU A 363 1.78 -12.28 -12.41
C LEU A 363 3.21 -11.83 -12.68
N GLY A 364 3.70 -11.92 -13.92
CA GLY A 364 5.03 -11.42 -14.28
C GLY A 364 5.17 -9.92 -14.01
N LEU A 365 4.16 -9.13 -14.41
CA LEU A 365 4.15 -7.67 -14.20
C LEU A 365 4.00 -7.31 -12.72
N LEU A 366 3.14 -8.04 -11.99
CA LEU A 366 2.97 -7.81 -10.55
C LEU A 366 4.22 -8.19 -9.76
N TRP A 367 4.91 -9.27 -10.17
CA TRP A 367 6.19 -9.69 -9.60
C TRP A 367 7.28 -8.64 -9.83
N GLU A 368 7.45 -8.16 -11.06
CA GLU A 368 8.41 -7.10 -11.38
C GLU A 368 8.17 -5.83 -10.51
N HIS A 369 6.91 -5.42 -10.36
CA HIS A 369 6.55 -4.31 -9.48
C HIS A 369 6.83 -4.62 -8.00
N TYR A 370 6.53 -5.84 -7.53
CA TYR A 370 6.84 -6.23 -6.16
C TYR A 370 8.35 -6.26 -5.88
N VAL A 371 9.16 -6.74 -6.83
CA VAL A 371 10.63 -6.66 -6.77
C VAL A 371 11.08 -5.21 -6.66
N LEU A 372 10.51 -4.28 -7.45
CA LEU A 372 10.82 -2.85 -7.34
C LEU A 372 10.51 -2.31 -5.94
N ASN A 373 9.35 -2.66 -5.37
CA ASN A 373 8.96 -2.27 -4.00
C ASN A 373 9.96 -2.79 -2.96
N GLU A 374 10.39 -4.04 -3.08
CA GLU A 374 11.37 -4.65 -2.18
C GLU A 374 12.73 -3.95 -2.30
N LEU A 375 13.21 -3.68 -3.52
CA LEU A 375 14.45 -2.95 -3.74
C LEU A 375 14.40 -1.54 -3.14
N HIS A 376 13.29 -0.83 -3.29
CA HIS A 376 13.09 0.46 -2.63
C HIS A 376 13.14 0.35 -1.10
N ALA A 377 12.48 -0.65 -0.52
CA ALA A 377 12.42 -0.85 0.93
C ALA A 377 13.78 -1.21 1.54
N ARG A 378 14.50 -2.12 0.91
CA ARG A 378 15.80 -2.65 1.38
C ARG A 378 16.91 -1.64 1.20
N LEU A 379 17.05 -1.12 -0.03
CA LEU A 379 18.13 -0.21 -0.39
C LEU A 379 17.89 1.23 0.09
N GLN A 380 16.64 1.58 0.47
CA GLN A 380 16.23 2.95 0.81
C GLN A 380 16.70 3.97 -0.24
N SER A 381 16.65 3.55 -1.51
CA SER A 381 17.16 4.30 -2.65
C SER A 381 16.13 4.31 -3.77
N ARG A 382 15.97 5.49 -4.36
CA ARG A 382 15.17 5.69 -5.58
C ARG A 382 15.99 5.57 -6.85
N ARG A 383 17.31 5.34 -6.74
CA ARG A 383 18.24 5.26 -7.87
C ARG A 383 18.23 3.86 -8.49
N ILE A 384 17.04 3.40 -8.85
CA ILE A 384 16.82 2.18 -9.62
C ILE A 384 16.56 2.61 -11.05
N GLN A 385 17.31 2.03 -11.97
CA GLN A 385 17.23 2.34 -13.40
C GLN A 385 16.75 1.10 -14.14
N TYR A 386 16.45 1.23 -15.43
CA TYR A 386 16.23 0.09 -16.34
C TYR A 386 17.11 0.29 -17.57
N TRP A 387 17.32 -0.71 -18.41
CA TRP A 387 18.07 -0.49 -19.65
C TRP A 387 17.27 -0.95 -20.86
N ARG A 388 17.41 -0.19 -21.96
CA ARG A 388 16.82 -0.55 -23.25
C ARG A 388 17.69 -0.09 -24.41
N ASP A 389 17.85 -0.93 -25.42
CA ASP A 389 18.55 -0.56 -26.66
C ASP A 389 17.59 -0.18 -27.81
N LYS A 390 18.17 0.16 -28.97
CA LYS A 390 17.42 0.49 -30.19
C LYS A 390 16.72 -0.70 -30.85
N GLN A 391 17.14 -1.92 -30.53
CA GLN A 391 16.57 -3.15 -31.06
C GLN A 391 15.39 -3.63 -30.21
N GLY A 392 15.18 -3.00 -29.05
CA GLY A 392 14.05 -3.25 -28.17
C GLY A 392 14.36 -4.21 -27.03
N HIS A 393 15.60 -4.71 -26.91
CA HIS A 393 16.04 -5.48 -25.75
C HIS A 393 15.92 -4.63 -24.49
N GLU A 394 15.30 -5.18 -23.46
CA GLU A 394 15.04 -4.47 -22.20
C GLU A 394 15.51 -5.32 -21.03
N VAL A 395 16.24 -4.69 -20.11
CA VAL A 395 16.55 -5.25 -18.79
C VAL A 395 15.74 -4.49 -17.76
N ASP A 396 14.93 -5.21 -16.99
CA ASP A 396 13.92 -4.65 -16.07
C ASP A 396 14.51 -3.65 -15.09
N PHE A 397 15.57 -4.04 -14.38
CA PHE A 397 16.27 -3.15 -13.44
C PHE A 397 17.79 -3.19 -13.59
N VAL A 398 18.41 -2.03 -13.40
CA VAL A 398 19.85 -1.85 -13.32
C VAL A 398 20.18 -1.07 -12.06
N LEU A 399 21.03 -1.67 -11.21
CA LEU A 399 21.56 -1.01 -10.01
C LEU A 399 22.99 -0.53 -10.29
N ALA A 400 23.13 0.78 -10.50
CA ALA A 400 24.43 1.41 -10.65
C ALA A 400 25.15 1.48 -9.29
N ARG A 401 26.38 0.99 -9.22
CA ARG A 401 27.19 0.99 -7.99
C ARG A 401 28.44 1.85 -8.21
N ARG A 402 28.80 2.65 -7.20
CA ARG A 402 30.03 3.44 -7.25
C ARG A 402 31.25 2.52 -7.30
N SER A 403 32.10 2.70 -8.29
CA SER A 403 33.37 1.96 -8.46
C SER A 403 33.25 0.43 -8.45
N LYS A 404 32.04 -0.09 -8.70
CA LYS A 404 31.76 -1.52 -8.86
C LYS A 404 30.95 -1.71 -10.15
N PRO A 405 30.97 -2.91 -10.75
CA PRO A 405 30.14 -3.15 -11.92
C PRO A 405 28.64 -2.91 -11.64
N PRO A 406 27.84 -2.53 -12.65
CA PRO A 406 26.39 -2.48 -12.47
C PRO A 406 25.82 -3.89 -12.28
N LEU A 407 24.69 -3.98 -11.58
CA LEU A 407 23.88 -5.19 -11.51
C LEU A 407 22.76 -5.09 -12.54
N ALA A 408 22.68 -6.03 -13.47
CA ALA A 408 21.55 -6.18 -14.40
C ALA A 408 20.58 -7.23 -13.86
N ILE A 409 19.30 -6.91 -13.80
CA ILE A 409 18.27 -7.71 -13.12
C ILE A 409 17.09 -7.91 -14.08
N GLU A 410 16.76 -9.17 -14.31
CA GLU A 410 15.53 -9.62 -14.96
C GLU A 410 14.59 -10.22 -13.92
N CYS A 411 13.32 -9.83 -13.97
CA CYS A 411 12.29 -10.37 -13.09
C CYS A 411 11.48 -11.43 -13.83
N LYS A 412 11.32 -12.62 -13.24
CA LYS A 412 10.48 -13.68 -13.82
C LYS A 412 9.58 -14.31 -12.77
N TRP A 413 8.30 -14.51 -13.11
CA TRP A 413 7.42 -15.29 -12.24
C TRP A 413 7.90 -16.74 -12.14
N SER A 414 8.40 -17.32 -13.24
CA SER A 414 9.08 -18.62 -13.22
C SER A 414 10.44 -18.52 -13.91
N ALA A 415 11.47 -19.09 -13.29
CA ALA A 415 12.82 -19.17 -13.84
C ALA A 415 12.86 -19.87 -15.22
N SER A 416 11.93 -20.80 -15.47
CA SER A 416 11.80 -21.49 -16.75
C SER A 416 11.44 -20.57 -17.92
N ASN A 417 10.82 -19.41 -17.65
CA ASN A 417 10.42 -18.44 -18.67
C ASN A 417 11.54 -17.44 -19.01
N PHE A 418 12.74 -17.64 -18.48
CA PHE A 418 13.85 -16.73 -18.73
C PHE A 418 14.47 -16.91 -20.12
N ASP A 419 14.52 -15.82 -20.89
CA ASP A 419 15.28 -15.70 -22.14
C ASP A 419 16.53 -14.83 -21.92
N PRO A 420 17.73 -15.29 -22.31
CA PRO A 420 18.97 -14.56 -22.07
C PRO A 420 19.24 -13.41 -23.05
N GLY A 421 18.39 -13.17 -24.07
CA GLY A 421 18.66 -12.22 -25.15
C GLY A 421 18.96 -10.81 -24.65
N ALA A 422 18.11 -10.28 -23.76
CA ALA A 422 18.30 -8.95 -23.20
C ALA A 422 19.57 -8.82 -22.35
N LEU A 423 19.85 -9.78 -21.47
CA LEU A 423 21.07 -9.78 -20.66
C LEU A 423 22.33 -9.98 -21.52
N LYS A 424 22.27 -10.73 -22.63
CA LYS A 424 23.38 -10.84 -23.59
C LYS A 424 23.65 -9.49 -24.27
N ALA A 425 22.60 -8.80 -24.71
CA ALA A 425 22.72 -7.48 -25.30
C ALA A 425 23.31 -6.46 -24.30
N PHE A 426 22.82 -6.49 -23.05
CA PHE A 426 23.35 -5.65 -21.97
C PHE A 426 24.81 -5.95 -21.67
N ALA A 427 25.18 -7.23 -21.50
CA ALA A 427 26.55 -7.64 -21.18
C ALA A 427 27.53 -7.32 -22.31
N THR A 428 27.09 -7.34 -23.58
CA THR A 428 27.92 -6.87 -24.71
C THR A 428 28.27 -5.39 -24.56
N ARG A 429 27.33 -4.58 -24.05
CA ARG A 429 27.52 -3.15 -23.81
C ARG A 429 28.30 -2.85 -22.53
N TYR A 430 28.08 -3.66 -21.51
CA TYR A 430 28.61 -3.56 -20.16
C TYR A 430 29.27 -4.88 -19.74
N PRO A 431 30.47 -5.21 -20.27
CA PRO A 431 31.07 -6.54 -20.09
C PRO A 431 31.39 -6.93 -18.66
N THR A 432 31.54 -5.95 -17.77
CA THR A 432 31.82 -6.17 -16.35
C THR A 432 30.56 -6.40 -15.53
N ALA A 433 29.36 -6.17 -16.10
CA ALA A 433 28.11 -6.27 -15.36
C ALA A 433 27.88 -7.65 -14.77
N GLU A 434 27.38 -7.69 -13.55
CA GLU A 434 26.87 -8.93 -12.96
C GLU A 434 25.39 -9.08 -13.33
N ASN A 435 25.00 -10.28 -13.79
CA ASN A 435 23.69 -10.52 -14.38
C ASN A 435 22.87 -11.44 -13.49
N PHE A 436 21.65 -11.01 -13.16
CA PHE A 436 20.75 -11.69 -12.25
C PHE A 436 19.39 -11.94 -12.88
N VAL A 437 18.80 -13.07 -12.55
CA VAL A 437 17.37 -13.33 -12.73
C VAL A 437 16.77 -13.54 -11.35
N ILE A 438 15.83 -12.67 -10.98
CA ILE A 438 15.05 -12.79 -9.75
C ILE A 438 13.76 -13.53 -10.10
N ALA A 439 13.70 -14.79 -9.70
CA ALA A 439 12.58 -15.67 -9.99
C ALA A 439 11.80 -16.03 -8.72
N GLN A 440 10.47 -16.04 -8.79
CA GLN A 440 9.63 -16.35 -7.62
C GLN A 440 9.74 -17.82 -7.20
N ASP A 441 9.87 -18.73 -8.17
CA ASP A 441 9.95 -20.18 -7.96
C ASP A 441 11.35 -20.70 -7.62
N VAL A 442 12.27 -19.80 -7.20
CA VAL A 442 13.66 -20.13 -6.87
C VAL A 442 13.94 -19.83 -5.41
N GLU A 443 14.16 -20.89 -4.63
CA GLU A 443 14.51 -20.76 -3.21
C GLU A 443 16.00 -20.64 -2.95
N ARG A 444 16.84 -21.31 -3.75
CA ARG A 444 18.29 -21.31 -3.61
C ARG A 444 18.94 -20.77 -4.87
N ALA A 445 19.81 -19.79 -4.72
CA ALA A 445 20.54 -19.21 -5.84
C ALA A 445 21.44 -20.25 -6.55
N TYR A 446 21.51 -20.18 -7.87
CA TYR A 446 22.41 -20.98 -8.70
C TYR A 446 22.88 -20.20 -9.92
N ALA A 447 24.07 -20.53 -10.42
CA ALA A 447 24.62 -19.92 -11.63
C ALA A 447 24.31 -20.79 -12.86
N ARG A 448 24.01 -20.14 -13.98
CA ARG A 448 23.84 -20.79 -15.29
C ARG A 448 24.55 -19.99 -16.37
N ASN A 449 25.26 -20.69 -17.26
CA ASN A 449 25.98 -20.08 -18.37
C ASN A 449 25.17 -20.19 -19.67
N TYR A 450 25.15 -19.10 -20.43
CA TYR A 450 24.48 -18.97 -21.73
C TYR A 450 25.50 -18.53 -22.78
N GLY A 451 26.41 -19.44 -23.14
CA GLY A 451 27.63 -19.10 -23.88
C GLY A 451 28.61 -18.38 -22.97
N ALA A 452 29.08 -17.19 -23.38
CA ALA A 452 29.97 -16.36 -22.56
C ALA A 452 29.26 -15.58 -21.43
N LEU A 453 27.92 -15.53 -21.44
CA LEU A 453 27.14 -14.86 -20.41
C LEU A 453 26.96 -15.78 -19.20
N SER A 454 27.46 -15.36 -18.03
CA SER A 454 27.12 -15.99 -16.75
C SER A 454 25.97 -15.24 -16.08
N VAL A 455 24.94 -15.98 -15.65
CA VAL A 455 23.73 -15.45 -15.01
C VAL A 455 23.53 -16.15 -13.68
N THR A 456 23.32 -15.37 -12.60
CA THR A 456 22.89 -15.90 -11.30
C THR A 456 21.37 -15.86 -11.22
N ILE A 457 20.73 -17.02 -11.14
CA ILE A 457 19.29 -17.15 -10.94
C ILE A 457 19.04 -17.31 -9.44
N THR A 458 18.18 -16.49 -8.86
CA THR A 458 18.00 -16.39 -7.40
C THR A 458 16.57 -16.02 -7.02
N GLY A 459 16.18 -16.35 -5.80
CA GLY A 459 15.00 -15.78 -5.17
C GLY A 459 15.22 -14.32 -4.77
N LEU A 460 14.13 -13.59 -4.53
CA LEU A 460 14.16 -12.17 -4.16
C LEU A 460 14.86 -11.93 -2.82
N GLU A 461 14.56 -12.75 -1.80
CA GLU A 461 15.11 -12.60 -0.44
C GLU A 461 16.64 -12.77 -0.43
N ASP A 462 17.15 -13.80 -1.10
CA ASP A 462 18.60 -14.04 -1.26
C ASP A 462 19.29 -12.89 -2.01
N PHE A 463 18.65 -12.37 -3.06
CA PHE A 463 19.18 -11.23 -3.80
C PHE A 463 19.30 -9.98 -2.92
N VAL A 464 18.22 -9.62 -2.21
CA VAL A 464 18.23 -8.40 -1.40
C VAL A 464 19.19 -8.48 -0.25
N ARG A 465 19.37 -9.64 0.41
CA ARG A 465 20.41 -9.80 1.45
C ARG A 465 21.82 -9.54 0.91
N ARG A 466 22.10 -9.93 -0.34
CA ARG A 466 23.39 -9.69 -1.00
C ARG A 466 23.64 -8.22 -1.32
N VAL A 467 22.59 -7.47 -1.66
CA VAL A 467 22.73 -6.07 -2.12
C VAL A 467 22.36 -5.04 -1.05
N GLU A 468 21.72 -5.48 0.03
CA GLU A 468 21.36 -4.64 1.16
C GLU A 468 22.63 -4.04 1.75
N VAL A 469 22.55 -2.74 1.94
CA VAL A 469 23.67 -1.90 2.33
C VAL A 469 23.50 -1.63 3.82
N GLY A 470 24.48 -2.02 4.63
CA GLY A 470 24.59 -1.66 6.03
C GLY A 470 24.62 -0.13 6.24
N PRO A 471 24.48 0.33 7.49
CA PRO A 471 24.21 1.74 7.84
C PRO A 471 25.24 2.76 7.31
N GLU A 472 26.45 2.33 6.93
CA GLU A 472 27.52 3.20 6.38
C GLU A 472 27.52 3.33 4.85
N GLY A 473 26.59 2.72 4.13
CA GLY A 473 26.63 2.73 2.66
C GLY A 473 27.51 1.61 2.06
N LEU A 474 27.87 0.58 2.85
CA LEU A 474 28.59 -0.62 2.42
C LEU A 474 27.66 -1.86 2.40
N PRO A 475 27.76 -2.79 1.44
CA PRO A 475 26.98 -4.03 1.47
C PRO A 475 27.20 -4.80 2.78
N VAL A 476 26.16 -5.47 3.31
CA VAL A 476 26.26 -6.37 4.47
C VAL A 476 27.24 -7.51 4.21
#